data_AF-A0A2D5VLR1-F1
#
_entry.id   AF-A0A2D5VLR1-F1
#
_cell.length_a   1.000
_cell.length_b   1.000
_cell.length_c   1.000
_cell.angle_alpha   90.00
_cell.angle_beta   90.00
_cell.angle_gamma   90.00
#
_symmetry.space_group_name_H-M   'P 1'
#
loop_
_entity.id
_entity.type
_entity.pdbx_description
1 polymer ?
#
loop_
_entity_poly.entity_id
_entity_poly.type
_entity_poly.pdbx_seq_one_letter_code
_entity_poly.pdbx_strand_id
1 'polypeptide(L)'
;MSVFSRFQERYRDTQEEVMSLQDFLELCKQDPTVYASAAERMLMAIGEPEIVDTSKDLRLSRIFSNKVIKRYPAFSEFYGMEEAVENIVSYFRHAAQGLEERKQIL
;
A
#
# COMPACT_ATOMS: atom_id res chain seq x y z
N MET A 1 -48.07 12.89 -0.96
CA MET A 1 -46.98 12.01 -1.43
C MET A 1 -47.48 10.58 -1.33
N SER A 2 -47.55 9.85 -2.44
CA SER A 2 -48.14 8.50 -2.46
C SER A 2 -47.18 7.49 -1.82
N VAL A 3 -47.71 6.35 -1.36
CA VAL A 3 -46.91 5.25 -0.78
C VAL A 3 -45.79 4.81 -1.75
N PHE A 4 -46.04 4.90 -3.05
CA PHE A 4 -45.06 4.62 -4.11
C PHE A 4 -43.90 5.61 -4.14
N SER A 5 -44.14 6.90 -3.94
CA SER A 5 -43.09 7.92 -3.89
C SER A 5 -42.10 7.63 -2.76
N ARG A 6 -42.64 7.31 -1.58
CA ARG A 6 -41.85 7.04 -0.36
C ARG A 6 -41.04 5.74 -0.44
N PHE A 7 -41.50 4.77 -1.25
CA PHE A 7 -40.76 3.54 -1.52
C PHE A 7 -39.59 3.78 -2.48
N GLN A 8 -39.81 4.54 -3.56
CA GLN A 8 -38.75 4.91 -4.51
C GLN A 8 -37.63 5.74 -3.86
N GLU A 9 -37.99 6.66 -2.97
CA GLU A 9 -37.03 7.51 -2.26
C GLU A 9 -36.11 6.68 -1.36
N ARG A 10 -36.68 5.80 -0.50
CA ARG A 10 -35.87 4.88 0.33
C ARG A 10 -35.01 3.93 -0.49
N TYR A 11 -35.52 3.44 -1.62
CA TYR A 11 -34.77 2.54 -2.50
C TYR A 11 -33.53 3.26 -3.09
N ARG A 12 -33.68 4.54 -3.45
CA ARG A 12 -32.55 5.38 -3.90
C ARG A 12 -31.56 5.65 -2.77
N ASP A 13 -32.03 5.95 -1.57
CA ASP A 13 -31.18 6.19 -0.39
C ASP A 13 -30.37 4.95 0.02
N THR A 14 -30.86 3.74 -0.31
CA THR A 14 -30.14 2.48 -0.10
C THR A 14 -29.23 2.07 -1.26
N GLN A 15 -29.25 2.77 -2.38
CA GLN A 15 -28.30 2.48 -3.46
C GLN A 15 -26.93 3.05 -3.10
N GLU A 16 -25.89 2.24 -3.24
CA GLU A 16 -24.52 2.70 -3.10
C GLU A 16 -24.25 3.84 -4.10
N GLU A 17 -23.42 4.81 -3.71
CA GLU A 17 -22.94 5.83 -4.64
C GLU A 17 -22.07 5.15 -5.70
N VAL A 18 -22.64 4.92 -6.88
CA VAL A 18 -21.93 4.29 -8.00
C VAL A 18 -21.26 5.37 -8.84
N MET A 19 -19.93 5.40 -8.82
CA MET A 19 -19.15 6.17 -9.79
C MET A 19 -19.44 5.66 -11.21
N SER A 20 -19.68 6.55 -12.17
CA SER A 20 -19.88 6.13 -13.55
C SER A 20 -18.57 5.59 -14.15
N LEU A 21 -18.67 4.69 -15.14
CA LEU A 21 -17.49 4.19 -15.84
C LEU A 21 -16.68 5.33 -16.48
N GLN A 22 -17.36 6.36 -16.99
CA GLN A 22 -16.70 7.52 -17.60
C GLN A 22 -15.90 8.31 -16.56
N ASP A 23 -16.47 8.56 -15.37
CA ASP A 23 -15.79 9.27 -14.29
C ASP A 23 -14.60 8.46 -13.78
N PHE A 24 -14.76 7.13 -13.65
CA PHE A 24 -13.68 6.22 -13.29
C PHE A 24 -12.53 6.28 -14.30
N LEU A 25 -12.83 6.21 -15.60
CA LEU A 25 -11.81 6.27 -16.65
C LEU A 25 -11.13 7.64 -16.71
N GLU A 26 -11.86 8.73 -16.45
CA GLU A 26 -11.29 10.07 -16.37
C GLU A 26 -10.37 10.22 -15.16
N LEU A 27 -10.74 9.63 -14.02
CA LEU A 27 -9.90 9.55 -12.83
C LEU A 27 -8.62 8.74 -13.10
N CYS A 28 -8.72 7.59 -13.77
CA CYS A 28 -7.56 6.77 -14.16
C CYS A 28 -6.56 7.50 -15.08
N LYS A 29 -7.00 8.50 -15.86
CA LYS A 29 -6.09 9.32 -16.66
C LYS A 29 -5.27 10.28 -15.80
N GLN A 30 -5.85 10.74 -14.69
CA GLN A 30 -5.23 11.73 -13.81
C GLN A 30 -4.33 11.07 -12.77
N ASP A 31 -4.73 9.89 -12.30
CA ASP A 31 -4.06 9.18 -11.22
C ASP A 31 -3.89 7.68 -11.55
N PRO A 32 -2.67 7.25 -11.92
CA PRO A 32 -2.35 5.84 -12.15
C PRO A 32 -2.58 4.93 -10.94
N THR A 33 -2.59 5.48 -9.71
CA THR A 33 -2.77 4.68 -8.50
C THR A 33 -4.20 4.12 -8.38
N VAL A 34 -5.14 4.67 -9.14
CA VAL A 34 -6.55 4.26 -9.17
C VAL A 34 -6.71 2.81 -9.62
N TYR A 35 -5.88 2.36 -10.55
CA TYR A 35 -5.84 0.98 -11.03
C TYR A 35 -4.65 0.17 -10.49
N ALA A 36 -3.92 0.71 -9.50
CA ALA A 36 -2.85 -0.02 -8.84
C ALA A 36 -3.41 -1.22 -8.07
N SER A 37 -2.71 -2.35 -8.18
CA SER A 37 -2.94 -3.56 -7.38
C SER A 37 -2.75 -3.30 -5.89
N ALA A 38 -3.27 -4.19 -5.05
CA ALA A 38 -3.08 -4.10 -3.61
C ALA A 38 -1.58 -4.07 -3.22
N ALA A 39 -0.74 -4.86 -3.90
CA ALA A 39 0.70 -4.88 -3.67
C ALA A 39 1.35 -3.52 -3.98
N GLU A 40 1.03 -2.92 -5.13
CA GLU A 40 1.53 -1.60 -5.52
C GLU A 40 1.08 -0.52 -4.53
N ARG A 41 -0.18 -0.54 -4.09
CA ARG A 41 -0.71 0.39 -3.08
C ARG A 41 0.03 0.26 -1.75
N MET A 42 0.32 -0.98 -1.33
CA MET A 42 1.11 -1.21 -0.12
C MET A 42 2.51 -0.63 -0.25
N LEU A 43 3.20 -0.81 -1.39
CA LEU A 43 4.52 -0.21 -1.61
C LEU A 43 4.47 1.32 -1.57
N MET A 44 3.46 1.93 -2.17
CA MET A 44 3.25 3.38 -2.10
C MET A 44 3.05 3.87 -0.67
N ALA A 45 2.28 3.13 0.13
CA ALA A 45 2.04 3.46 1.55
C ALA A 45 3.28 3.26 2.43
N ILE A 46 4.10 2.23 2.13
CA ILE A 46 5.35 1.95 2.85
C ILE A 46 6.38 3.07 2.61
N GLY A 47 6.44 3.57 1.38
CA GLY A 47 7.33 4.65 0.96
C GLY A 47 8.74 4.20 0.60
N GLU A 48 9.55 5.17 0.17
CA GLU A 48 10.93 4.92 -0.26
C GLU A 48 11.88 4.74 0.93
N PRO A 49 12.82 3.78 0.87
CA PRO A 49 13.74 3.53 1.96
C PRO A 49 14.91 4.54 2.01
N GLU A 50 15.30 4.89 3.22
CA GLU A 50 16.62 5.45 3.50
C GLU A 50 17.64 4.31 3.64
N ILE A 51 18.79 4.44 2.97
CA ILE A 51 19.89 3.49 3.08
C ILE A 51 20.82 3.92 4.22
N VAL A 52 20.94 3.07 5.24
CA VAL A 52 21.75 3.35 6.43
C VAL A 52 22.94 2.41 6.49
N ASP A 53 24.14 3.00 6.47
CA ASP A 53 25.39 2.30 6.74
C ASP A 53 25.63 2.21 8.25
N THR A 54 25.38 1.03 8.82
CA THR A 54 25.45 0.82 10.27
C THR A 54 26.88 0.83 10.82
N SER A 55 27.90 0.72 9.97
CA SER A 55 29.31 0.78 10.42
C SER A 55 29.71 2.15 10.98
N LYS A 56 28.96 3.20 10.60
CA LYS A 56 29.20 4.59 11.02
C LYS A 56 28.66 4.92 12.42
N ASP A 57 27.88 4.01 13.02
CA ASP A 57 27.28 4.18 14.35
C ASP A 57 27.60 2.96 15.23
N LEU A 58 28.20 3.18 16.40
CA LEU A 58 28.63 2.10 17.30
C LEU A 58 27.48 1.21 17.80
N ARG A 59 26.28 1.76 17.98
CA ARG A 59 25.11 1.02 18.45
C ARG A 59 24.52 0.21 17.30
N LEU A 60 24.36 0.81 16.13
CA LEU A 60 23.83 0.11 14.95
C LEU A 60 24.79 -0.96 14.45
N SER A 61 26.11 -0.69 14.49
CA SER A 61 27.17 -1.65 14.17
C SER A 61 27.03 -2.95 14.97
N ARG A 62 26.76 -2.83 16.28
CA ARG A 62 26.60 -4.00 17.17
C ARG A 62 25.30 -4.76 16.93
N ILE A 63 24.22 -4.07 16.56
CA ILE A 63 22.91 -4.68 16.32
C ILE A 63 22.89 -5.39 14.96
N PHE A 64 23.43 -4.75 13.93
CA PHE A 64 23.34 -5.20 12.55
C PHE A 64 24.66 -5.73 11.97
N SER A 65 25.68 -5.89 12.80
CA SER A 65 27.00 -6.44 12.40
C SER A 65 27.61 -5.71 11.19
N ASN A 66 27.58 -4.37 11.21
CA ASN A 66 28.06 -3.49 10.14
C ASN A 66 27.37 -3.67 8.77
N LYS A 67 26.20 -4.30 8.70
CA LYS A 67 25.43 -4.42 7.46
C LYS A 67 24.88 -3.05 7.03
N VAL A 68 24.70 -2.87 5.72
CA VAL A 68 23.88 -1.79 5.19
C VAL A 68 22.42 -2.23 5.28
N ILE A 69 21.57 -1.39 5.86
CA ILE A 69 20.14 -1.68 6.06
C ILE A 69 19.28 -0.64 5.33
N LYS A 70 18.03 -0.98 5.06
CA LYS A 70 17.01 -0.08 4.54
C LYS A 70 16.02 0.25 5.64
N ARG A 71 15.72 1.54 5.83
CA ARG A 71 14.69 2.03 6.76
C ARG A 71 13.56 2.67 6.00
N TYR A 72 12.34 2.22 6.25
CA TYR A 72 11.15 2.68 5.57
C TYR A 72 10.35 3.62 6.48
N PRO A 73 9.81 4.75 5.97
CA PRO A 73 9.07 5.72 6.77
C PRO A 73 7.90 5.12 7.55
N ALA A 74 7.13 4.23 6.91
CA ALA A 74 5.99 3.55 7.52
C ALA A 74 6.37 2.64 8.71
N PHE A 75 7.64 2.27 8.83
CA PHE A 75 8.17 1.40 9.88
C PHE A 75 9.17 2.11 10.79
N SER A 76 9.14 3.44 10.88
CA SER A 76 10.10 4.24 11.66
C SER A 76 10.14 3.91 13.16
N GLU A 77 9.06 3.36 13.71
CA GLU A 77 8.96 2.94 15.12
C GLU A 77 9.34 1.45 15.35
N PHE A 78 9.66 0.70 14.28
CA PHE A 78 10.00 -0.73 14.34
C PHE A 78 11.52 -0.93 14.51
N TYR A 79 12.02 -0.60 15.69
CA TYR A 79 13.45 -0.69 16.01
C TYR A 79 13.95 -2.13 16.07
N GLY A 80 15.04 -2.44 15.36
CA GLY A 80 15.66 -3.77 15.39
C GLY A 80 14.98 -4.81 14.50
N MET A 81 13.93 -4.42 13.77
CA MET A 81 13.15 -5.30 12.89
C MET A 81 13.44 -5.05 11.41
N GLU A 82 14.45 -4.26 11.06
CA GLU A 82 14.74 -3.83 9.69
C GLU A 82 14.89 -4.98 8.69
N GLU A 83 15.44 -6.13 9.10
CA GLU A 83 15.54 -7.32 8.25
C GLU A 83 14.18 -7.97 7.98
N ALA A 84 13.32 -8.07 9.00
CA ALA A 84 11.97 -8.59 8.85
C ALA A 84 11.10 -7.65 8.00
N VAL A 85 11.24 -6.34 8.20
CA VAL A 85 10.59 -5.32 7.37
C VAL A 85 11.06 -5.45 5.92
N GLU A 86 12.36 -5.55 5.65
CA GLU A 86 12.86 -5.71 4.27
C GLU A 86 12.28 -6.97 3.59
N ASN A 87 12.15 -8.08 4.31
CA ASN A 87 11.53 -9.29 3.77
C ASN A 87 10.07 -9.07 3.38
N ILE A 88 9.29 -8.38 4.23
CA ILE A 88 7.89 -8.01 3.93
C ILE A 88 7.83 -7.08 2.71
N VAL A 89 8.69 -6.06 2.65
CA VAL A 89 8.72 -5.13 1.51
C VAL A 89 9.12 -5.86 0.23
N SER A 90 10.10 -6.75 0.29
CA SER A 90 10.51 -7.57 -0.87
C SER A 90 9.38 -8.43 -1.39
N TYR A 91 8.57 -9.00 -0.49
CA TYR A 91 7.40 -9.78 -0.85
C TYR A 91 6.38 -8.94 -1.64
N PHE A 92 6.06 -7.73 -1.17
CA PHE A 92 5.21 -6.80 -1.91
C PHE A 92 5.81 -6.37 -3.25
N ARG A 93 7.13 -6.16 -3.33
CA ARG A 93 7.83 -5.85 -4.60
C ARG A 93 7.65 -6.97 -5.62
N HIS A 94 7.83 -8.23 -5.20
CA HIS A 94 7.65 -9.37 -6.10
C HIS A 94 6.20 -9.49 -6.57
N ALA A 95 5.23 -9.32 -5.65
CA ALA A 95 3.82 -9.35 -6.00
C ALA A 95 3.43 -8.24 -6.97
N ALA A 96 3.93 -7.02 -6.78
CA ALA A 96 3.73 -5.89 -7.68
C ALA A 96 4.32 -6.13 -9.09
N GLN A 97 5.39 -6.93 -9.18
CA GLN A 97 5.98 -7.36 -10.46
C GLN A 97 5.20 -8.49 -11.15
N GLY A 98 4.12 -8.98 -10.53
CA GLY A 98 3.30 -10.06 -11.07
C GLY A 98 3.90 -11.46 -10.89
N LEU A 99 4.83 -11.62 -9.93
CA LEU A 99 5.39 -12.92 -9.56
C LEU A 99 4.42 -13.77 -8.72
N GLU A 100 4.87 -14.92 -8.24
CA GLU A 100 4.01 -15.93 -7.57
C GLU A 100 3.32 -15.37 -6.32
N GLU A 101 3.97 -14.45 -5.61
CA GLU A 101 3.47 -13.74 -4.43
C GLU A 101 2.17 -12.97 -4.73
N ARG A 102 1.93 -12.56 -5.98
CA ARG A 102 0.69 -11.88 -6.38
C ARG A 102 -0.56 -12.70 -6.03
N LYS A 103 -0.49 -14.04 -6.07
CA LYS A 103 -1.64 -14.91 -5.79
C LYS A 103 -2.01 -14.98 -4.30
N GLN A 104 -1.15 -14.46 -3.43
CA GLN A 104 -1.29 -14.51 -1.98
C GLN A 104 -1.72 -13.15 -1.40
N ILE A 105 -1.85 -12.13 -2.24
CA ILE A 105 -2.28 -10.78 -1.88
C ILE A 105 -3.66 -10.55 -2.53
N LEU A 106 -4.60 -10.04 -1.73
CA LEU A 106 -6.02 -9.85 -2.08
C LEU A 106 -6.24 -8.84 -3.22
#